data_AF-A0A5R9R9R2-F1
#
_entry.id   AF-A0A5R9R9R2-F1
#
_cell.length_a   1.000
_cell.length_b   1.000
_cell.length_c   1.000
_cell.angle_alpha   90.00
_cell.angle_beta   90.00
_cell.angle_gamma   90.00
#
_symmetry.space_group_name_H-M   'P 1'
#
loop_
_entity.id
_entity.type
_entity.pdbx_description
1 polymer ?
#
loop_
_entity_poly.entity_id
_entity_poly.type
_entity_poly.pdbx_seq_one_letter_code
_entity_poly.pdbx_strand_id
1 'polypeptide(L)'
;MTQHDGCMNLAGRRSNAEFGALILGSGEPDEAALRQLYMAVLPLLIAFFEGQAQAGRIGQQDMGELLRATLRQVDRQRCSYDPAFPFRAWLLELARHELSACRREAPAEVPVMREAQKPARRRRTAAAH
;
A
#
# COMPACT_ATOMS: atom_id res chain seq x y z
N MET A 1 23.46 9.82 25.24
CA MET A 1 23.79 8.83 24.21
C MET A 1 22.59 8.67 23.29
N THR A 2 22.49 9.50 22.26
CA THR A 2 21.46 9.41 21.23
C THR A 2 21.84 8.30 20.26
N GLN A 3 21.22 7.12 20.42
CA GLN A 3 21.31 6.06 19.44
C GLN A 3 20.49 6.49 18.22
N HIS A 4 21.19 6.98 17.20
CA HIS A 4 20.70 6.90 15.83
C HIS A 4 20.73 5.42 15.44
N ASP A 5 19.59 4.74 15.59
CA ASP A 5 19.33 3.43 15.00
C ASP A 5 19.22 3.64 13.48
N GLY A 6 20.37 3.76 12.85
CA GLY A 6 20.49 4.10 11.44
C GLY A 6 19.96 2.95 10.59
N CYS A 7 18.73 3.10 10.08
CA CYS A 7 18.17 2.71 8.78
C CYS A 7 18.66 1.48 7.99
N MET A 8 19.52 0.61 8.52
CA MET A 8 20.02 -0.60 7.87
C MET A 8 20.31 -1.66 8.92
N ASN A 9 19.25 -2.24 9.48
CA ASN A 9 19.33 -3.53 10.14
C ASN A 9 19.57 -4.61 9.06
N LEU A 10 20.82 -4.74 8.60
CA LEU A 10 21.26 -5.76 7.65
C LEU A 10 21.10 -7.19 8.21
N ALA A 11 20.88 -7.33 9.52
CA ALA A 11 20.57 -8.59 10.19
C ALA A 11 19.09 -9.05 10.04
N GLY A 12 18.23 -8.23 9.42
CA GLY A 12 16.78 -8.52 9.28
C GLY A 12 16.28 -8.75 7.85
N ARG A 13 17.13 -8.64 6.81
CA ARG A 13 16.69 -8.84 5.42
C ARG A 13 16.73 -10.32 5.05
N ARG A 14 15.65 -11.05 5.35
CA ARG A 14 15.45 -12.39 4.78
C ARG A 14 15.53 -12.35 3.25
N SER A 15 16.27 -13.30 2.69
CA SER A 15 16.39 -13.59 1.27
C SER A 15 15.10 -14.21 0.71
N ASN A 16 14.96 -14.24 -0.62
CA ASN A 16 13.81 -14.92 -1.25
C ASN A 16 13.73 -16.40 -0.84
N ALA A 17 14.87 -17.08 -0.69
CA ALA A 17 14.92 -18.48 -0.27
C ALA A 17 14.42 -18.65 1.18
N GLU A 18 14.84 -17.78 2.09
CA GLU A 18 14.36 -17.81 3.49
C GLU A 18 12.86 -17.52 3.59
N PHE A 19 12.33 -16.60 2.78
CA PHE A 19 10.90 -16.39 2.68
C PHE A 19 10.16 -17.60 2.08
N GLY A 20 10.74 -18.22 1.04
CA GLY A 20 10.23 -19.44 0.43
C GLY A 20 10.13 -20.59 1.44
N ALA A 21 11.14 -20.77 2.28
CA ALA A 21 11.11 -21.77 3.34
C ALA A 21 9.98 -21.53 4.36
N LEU A 22 9.73 -20.27 4.73
CA LEU A 22 8.68 -19.93 5.69
C LEU A 22 7.27 -20.15 5.14
N ILE A 23 7.03 -19.77 3.88
CA ILE A 23 5.71 -19.94 3.28
C ILE A 23 5.40 -21.42 3.05
N LEU A 24 6.39 -22.22 2.65
CA LEU A 24 6.24 -23.67 2.53
C LEU A 24 6.07 -24.36 3.90
N GLY A 25 6.76 -23.87 4.93
CA GLY A 25 6.59 -24.35 6.31
C GLY A 25 5.26 -23.95 6.97
N SER A 26 4.55 -22.97 6.41
CA SER A 26 3.24 -22.49 6.92
C SER A 26 2.02 -23.26 6.37
N GLY A 27 2.25 -24.41 5.72
CA GLY A 27 1.21 -25.29 5.18
C GLY A 27 0.59 -26.26 6.21
N GLU A 28 1.33 -26.61 7.26
CA GLU A 28 0.82 -27.34 8.43
C GLU A 28 0.15 -26.36 9.42
N PRO A 29 -0.67 -26.80 10.39
CA PRO A 29 -1.30 -25.93 11.41
C PRO A 29 -0.30 -25.32 12.41
N ASP A 30 0.93 -25.01 11.96
CA ASP A 30 1.93 -24.30 12.73
C ASP A 30 1.69 -22.79 12.65
N GLU A 31 0.83 -22.32 13.57
CA GLU A 31 0.56 -20.91 13.82
C GLU A 31 1.85 -20.08 14.05
N ALA A 32 2.93 -20.73 14.49
CA ALA A 32 4.23 -20.09 14.68
C ALA A 32 4.91 -19.73 13.35
N ALA A 33 5.00 -20.65 12.39
CA ALA A 33 5.53 -20.38 11.06
C ALA A 33 4.73 -19.29 10.33
N LEU A 34 3.40 -19.32 10.41
CA LEU A 34 2.54 -18.30 9.80
C LEU A 34 2.76 -16.92 10.45
N ARG A 35 2.87 -16.87 11.78
CA ARG A 35 3.19 -15.63 12.49
C ARG A 35 4.56 -15.09 12.09
N GLN A 36 5.57 -15.94 11.97
CA GLN A 36 6.91 -15.55 11.52
C GLN A 36 6.93 -15.04 10.08
N LEU A 37 6.10 -15.61 9.20
CA LEU A 37 5.91 -15.11 7.85
C LEU A 37 5.32 -13.71 7.89
N TYR A 38 4.22 -13.50 8.63
CA TYR A 38 3.57 -12.19 8.74
C TYR A 38 4.49 -11.12 9.31
N MET A 39 5.22 -11.41 10.38
CA MET A 39 6.21 -10.48 10.93
C MET A 39 7.30 -10.09 9.93
N ALA A 40 7.65 -10.98 9.01
CA ALA A 40 8.69 -10.72 8.02
C ALA A 40 8.18 -9.99 6.76
N VAL A 41 6.93 -10.21 6.34
CA VAL A 41 6.35 -9.54 5.16
C VAL A 41 5.81 -8.15 5.48
N LEU A 42 5.33 -7.92 6.70
CA LEU A 42 4.73 -6.65 7.12
C LEU A 42 5.63 -5.43 6.83
N PRO A 43 6.93 -5.39 7.22
CA PRO A 43 7.78 -4.25 6.92
C PRO A 43 8.01 -4.04 5.42
N LEU A 44 7.95 -5.09 4.59
CA LEU A 44 8.08 -4.97 3.14
C LEU A 44 6.84 -4.30 2.52
N LEU A 45 5.65 -4.68 2.99
CA LEU A 45 4.40 -4.11 2.53
C LEU A 45 4.24 -2.66 3.01
N ILE A 46 4.62 -2.36 4.25
CA ILE A 46 4.66 -0.99 4.79
C ILE A 46 5.53 -0.10 3.90
N ALA A 47 6.79 -0.49 3.67
CA ALA A 47 7.70 0.30 2.84
C ALA A 47 7.18 0.49 1.41
N PHE A 48 6.54 -0.53 0.83
CA PHE A 48 5.94 -0.43 -0.50
C PHE A 48 4.80 0.59 -0.55
N PHE A 49 3.84 0.50 0.37
CA PHE A 49 2.67 1.40 0.38
C PHE A 49 3.02 2.81 0.84
N GLU A 50 3.96 2.99 1.76
CA GLU A 50 4.51 4.31 2.09
C GLU A 50 5.10 4.98 0.84
N GLY A 51 5.88 4.24 0.04
CA GLY A 51 6.39 4.73 -1.24
C GLY A 51 5.30 5.08 -2.24
N GLN A 52 4.15 4.39 -2.23
CA GLN A 52 2.99 4.75 -3.06
C GLN A 52 2.31 6.03 -2.55
N ALA A 53 2.18 6.19 -1.24
CA ALA A 53 1.58 7.36 -0.62
C ALA A 53 2.45 8.61 -0.82
N GLN A 54 3.77 8.49 -0.66
CA GLN A 54 4.74 9.55 -0.95
C GLN A 54 4.71 9.97 -2.43
N ALA A 55 4.46 9.02 -3.33
CA ALA A 55 4.28 9.29 -4.75
C ALA A 55 2.88 9.84 -5.11
N GLY A 56 2.01 10.10 -4.12
CA GLY A 56 0.66 10.62 -4.32
C GLY A 56 -0.30 9.65 -5.02
N ARG A 57 0.00 8.34 -5.04
CA ARG A 57 -0.83 7.34 -5.73
C ARG A 57 -1.96 6.77 -4.87
N ILE A 58 -1.85 6.93 -3.56
CA ILE A 58 -2.85 6.58 -2.54
C ILE A 58 -2.78 7.62 -1.42
N GLY A 59 -3.84 7.76 -0.62
CA GLY A 59 -3.76 8.53 0.61
C GLY A 59 -3.24 7.72 1.79
N GLN A 60 -2.75 8.41 2.83
CA GLN A 60 -2.27 7.77 4.05
C GLN A 60 -3.38 6.97 4.76
N GLN A 61 -4.63 7.43 4.68
CA GLN A 61 -5.78 6.70 5.25
C GLN A 61 -6.05 5.35 4.58
N ASP A 62 -5.67 5.16 3.32
CA ASP A 62 -5.97 3.94 2.54
C ASP A 62 -4.96 2.82 2.83
N MET A 63 -3.78 3.18 3.34
CA MET A 63 -2.67 2.26 3.58
C MET A 63 -3.05 1.10 4.49
N GLY A 64 -3.80 1.35 5.55
CA GLY A 64 -4.21 0.33 6.50
C GLY A 64 -5.12 -0.74 5.87
N GLU A 65 -6.02 -0.34 4.98
CA GLU A 65 -6.90 -1.29 4.29
C GLU A 65 -6.14 -2.07 3.21
N LEU A 66 -5.29 -1.41 2.44
CA LEU A 66 -4.42 -2.06 1.45
C LEU A 66 -3.50 -3.11 2.08
N LEU A 67 -2.94 -2.81 3.25
CA LEU A 67 -2.11 -3.74 4.01
C LEU A 67 -2.90 -4.98 4.42
N ARG A 68 -4.09 -4.81 5.00
CA ARG A 68 -4.98 -5.91 5.39
C ARG A 68 -5.44 -6.73 4.18
N ALA A 69 -5.81 -6.08 3.09
CA ALA A 69 -6.23 -6.73 1.86
C ALA A 69 -5.12 -7.60 1.26
N THR A 70 -3.90 -7.06 1.22
CA THR A 70 -2.73 -7.80 0.73
C THR A 70 -2.41 -9.01 1.62
N LEU A 71 -2.47 -8.87 2.95
CA LEU A 71 -2.27 -10.00 3.86
C LEU A 71 -3.34 -11.10 3.68
N ARG A 72 -4.60 -10.73 3.43
CA ARG A 72 -5.65 -11.70 3.07
C ARG A 72 -5.34 -12.44 1.77
N GLN A 73 -4.74 -11.79 0.77
CA GLN A 73 -4.30 -12.47 -0.46
C GLN A 73 -3.13 -13.42 -0.20
N VAL A 74 -2.16 -13.02 0.62
CA VAL A 74 -1.05 -13.90 1.03
C VAL A 74 -1.61 -15.15 1.70
N ASP A 75 -2.55 -14.99 2.65
CA ASP A 75 -3.22 -16.11 3.32
C ASP A 75 -3.91 -17.07 2.34
N ARG A 76 -4.65 -16.53 1.36
CA ARG A 76 -5.38 -17.33 0.36
C ARG A 76 -4.47 -18.07 -0.62
N GLN A 77 -3.36 -17.45 -1.01
CA GLN A 77 -2.50 -17.96 -2.08
C GLN A 77 -1.27 -18.70 -1.58
N ARG A 78 -0.98 -18.70 -0.26
CA ARG A 78 0.25 -19.30 0.27
C ARG A 78 0.42 -20.78 -0.06
N CYS A 79 -0.67 -21.54 -0.07
CA CYS A 79 -0.66 -22.98 -0.34
C CYS A 79 -0.38 -23.29 -1.82
N SER A 80 -0.47 -22.29 -2.71
CA SER A 80 -0.25 -22.41 -4.14
C SER A 80 1.00 -21.64 -4.60
N TYR A 81 1.85 -21.21 -3.67
CA TYR A 81 3.08 -20.51 -3.99
C TYR A 81 4.08 -21.43 -4.70
N ASP A 82 4.57 -21.00 -5.86
CA ASP A 82 5.62 -21.68 -6.61
C ASP A 82 7.02 -21.24 -6.11
N PRO A 83 7.83 -22.13 -5.51
CA PRO A 83 9.16 -21.80 -5.03
C PRO A 83 10.16 -21.47 -6.14
N ALA A 84 9.87 -21.78 -7.42
CA ALA A 84 10.69 -21.33 -8.54
C ALA A 84 10.58 -19.81 -8.76
N PHE A 85 9.51 -19.18 -8.28
CA PHE A 85 9.28 -17.75 -8.43
C PHE A 85 9.77 -16.96 -7.20
N PRO A 86 10.54 -15.86 -7.35
CA PRO A 86 11.07 -15.13 -6.21
C PRO A 86 9.97 -14.57 -5.29
N PHE A 87 9.99 -14.94 -4.01
CA PHE A 87 8.96 -14.57 -3.04
C PHE A 87 8.63 -13.07 -3.01
N ARG A 88 9.66 -12.21 -2.98
CA ARG A 88 9.45 -10.75 -2.94
C ARG A 88 8.76 -10.23 -4.20
N ALA A 89 9.01 -10.84 -5.36
CA ALA A 89 8.33 -10.47 -6.59
C ALA A 89 6.84 -10.84 -6.53
N TRP A 90 6.53 -12.03 -6.01
CA TRP A 90 5.16 -12.51 -5.82
C TRP A 90 4.41 -11.63 -4.83
N LEU A 91 5.02 -11.31 -3.68
CA LEU A 91 4.42 -10.43 -2.68
C LEU A 91 4.08 -9.04 -3.26
N LEU A 92 4.99 -8.46 -4.06
CA LEU A 92 4.76 -7.18 -4.71
C LEU A 92 3.69 -7.24 -5.80
N GLU A 93 3.51 -8.39 -6.45
CA GLU A 93 2.43 -8.60 -7.40
C GLU A 93 1.06 -8.55 -6.70
N LEU A 94 0.92 -9.23 -5.55
CA LEU A 94 -0.29 -9.15 -4.73
C LEU A 94 -0.57 -7.71 -4.28
N ALA A 95 0.46 -7.01 -3.79
CA ALA A 95 0.32 -5.62 -3.36
C ALA A 95 -0.10 -4.68 -4.50
N ARG A 96 0.42 -4.89 -5.71
CA ARG A 96 0.02 -4.13 -6.91
C ARG A 96 -1.41 -4.47 -7.36
N HIS A 97 -1.82 -5.72 -7.20
CA HIS A 97 -3.19 -6.13 -7.49
C HIS A 97 -4.19 -5.36 -6.61
N GLU A 98 -3.97 -5.35 -5.30
CA GLU A 98 -4.82 -4.63 -4.34
C GLU A 98 -4.77 -3.11 -4.55
N LEU A 99 -3.58 -2.55 -4.83
CA LEU A 99 -3.44 -1.13 -5.21
C LEU A 99 -4.28 -0.77 -6.44
N SER A 100 -4.32 -1.67 -7.44
CA SER A 100 -5.09 -1.47 -8.66
C SER A 100 -6.59 -1.60 -8.41
N ALA A 101 -7.01 -2.50 -7.52
CA ALA A 101 -8.39 -2.65 -7.11
C ALA A 101 -8.89 -1.39 -6.37
N CYS A 102 -8.14 -0.91 -5.38
CA CYS A 102 -8.45 0.32 -4.65
C CYS A 102 -8.63 1.53 -5.56
N ARG A 103 -7.80 1.68 -6.61
CA ARG A 103 -7.96 2.77 -7.60
C ARG A 103 -9.24 2.66 -8.43
N ARG A 104 -9.73 1.44 -8.70
CA ARG A 104 -10.99 1.24 -9.43
C ARG A 104 -12.22 1.57 -8.57
N GLU A 105 -12.10 1.39 -7.27
CA GLU A 105 -13.17 1.67 -6.30
C GLU A 105 -13.21 3.14 -5.87
N ALA A 106 -12.09 3.87 -6.01
CA ALA A 106 -12.09 5.31 -5.83
C ALA A 106 -13.11 5.93 -6.80
N PRO A 107 -14.10 6.70 -6.32
CA PRO A 107 -15.04 7.37 -7.21
C PRO A 107 -14.21 8.23 -8.14
N ALA A 108 -14.39 8.04 -9.45
CA ALA A 108 -13.85 8.94 -10.44
C ALA A 108 -14.36 10.33 -10.07
N GLU A 109 -13.52 11.15 -9.43
CA GLU A 109 -13.77 12.58 -9.30
C GLU A 109 -13.80 13.11 -10.72
N VAL A 110 -15.01 13.17 -11.26
CA VAL A 110 -15.31 13.95 -12.46
C VAL A 110 -14.81 15.35 -12.12
N PRO A 111 -13.86 15.92 -12.89
CA PRO A 111 -13.40 17.27 -12.61
C PRO A 111 -14.61 18.18 -12.78
N VAL A 112 -15.18 18.64 -11.67
CA VAL A 112 -16.12 19.76 -11.67
C VAL A 112 -15.34 20.93 -12.24
N MET A 113 -15.60 21.21 -13.50
CA MET A 113 -15.12 22.36 -14.22
C MET A 113 -15.50 23.58 -13.38
N ARG A 114 -14.48 24.23 -12.82
CA ARG A 114 -14.59 25.53 -12.16
C ARG A 114 -14.98 26.54 -13.25
N GLU A 115 -16.28 26.67 -13.53
CA GLU A 115 -16.76 27.80 -14.31
C GLU A 115 -16.54 29.07 -13.50
N ALA A 116 -15.56 29.84 -13.97
CA ALA A 116 -15.17 31.11 -13.41
C ALA A 116 -16.34 32.12 -13.48
N GLN A 117 -16.74 32.54 -12.29
CA GLN A 117 -17.17 33.88 -11.90
C GLN A 117 -17.24 34.93 -13.03
N LYS A 118 -18.44 35.50 -13.23
CA LYS A 118 -18.60 36.85 -13.77
C LYS A 118 -19.03 37.79 -12.63
N PRO A 119 -18.23 38.78 -12.21
CA PRO A 119 -18.64 39.69 -11.15
C PRO A 119 -19.70 40.67 -11.65
N ALA A 120 -20.86 40.68 -10.99
CA ALA A 120 -21.89 41.70 -11.15
C ALA A 120 -21.39 43.02 -10.55
N ARG A 121 -20.79 43.86 -11.40
CA ARG A 121 -20.32 45.19 -11.03
C ARG A 121 -21.53 46.09 -10.77
N ARG A 122 -21.88 46.29 -9.50
CA ARG A 122 -22.74 47.39 -9.05
C ARG A 122 -22.15 48.71 -9.58
N ARG A 123 -22.91 49.42 -10.41
CA ARG A 123 -22.78 50.88 -10.55
C ARG A 123 -24.02 51.51 -9.95
N ARG A 124 -23.86 51.98 -8.71
CA ARG A 124 -24.59 53.15 -8.21
C ARG A 124 -24.04 54.35 -8.96
N THR A 125 -24.89 55.10 -9.63
CA THR A 125 -24.66 56.52 -9.92
C THR A 125 -25.91 57.27 -9.51
N ALA A 126 -25.69 58.26 -8.65
CA ALA A 126 -26.67 59.22 -8.18
C ALA A 126 -26.82 60.38 -9.18
N ALA A 127 -27.98 61.05 -9.05
CA ALA A 127 -28.25 62.48 -9.27
C ALA A 127 -28.85 62.99 -10.60
N ALA A 128 -29.74 63.99 -10.39
CA ALA A 128 -30.40 64.96 -11.29
C ALA A 128 -31.59 64.41 -12.12
N HIS A 129 -32.81 64.96 -12.07
CA HIS A 129 -33.27 66.36 -11.90
C HIS A 129 -34.57 66.46 -11.11
#